data_AF-A0AAW8M4Z0-F1
#
_entry.id   AF-A0AAW8M4Z0-F1
#
_cell.length_a   1.000
_cell.length_b   1.000
_cell.length_c   1.000
_cell.angle_alpha   90.00
_cell.angle_beta   90.00
_cell.angle_gamma   90.00
#
_symmetry.space_group_name_H-M   'P 1'
#
loop_
_entity.id
_entity.type
_entity.pdbx_description
1 polymer ?
#
loop_
_entity_poly.entity_id
_entity_poly.type
_entity_poly.pdbx_seq_one_letter_code
_entity_poly.pdbx_strand_id
1 'polypeptide(L)'
;MYKIAVTFLAAAALAGCAYQKTQYVLDVENAPIPTEPAAMATECARIYSEIDRNNQAMARNYQDGSFTMKAQHEKDSRNEALSIRRLKMGCPQR
;
A
#
# COMPACT_ATOMS: atom_id res chain seq x y z
N MET A 1 -34.49 -28.99 12.53
CA MET A 1 -33.64 -27.87 13.00
C MET A 1 -32.22 -28.03 12.45
N TYR A 2 -31.95 -27.60 11.21
CA TYR A 2 -30.61 -27.67 10.57
C TYR A 2 -30.44 -26.58 9.50
N LYS A 3 -30.95 -25.36 9.72
CA LYS A 3 -30.86 -24.26 8.73
C LYS A 3 -30.02 -23.07 9.17
N ILE A 4 -29.64 -22.99 10.45
CA ILE A 4 -28.96 -21.81 11.01
C ILE A 4 -27.43 -21.97 11.02
N ALA A 5 -26.90 -23.20 10.95
CA ALA A 5 -25.46 -23.44 11.06
C ALA A 5 -24.67 -23.09 9.78
N VAL A 6 -25.31 -23.10 8.61
CA VAL A 6 -24.61 -22.90 7.31
C VAL A 6 -24.38 -21.42 7.01
N THR A 7 -25.23 -20.52 7.54
CA THR A 7 -25.10 -19.07 7.31
C THR A 7 -23.90 -18.47 8.04
N PHE A 8 -23.45 -19.04 9.17
CA PHE A 8 -22.28 -18.53 9.88
C PHE A 8 -20.95 -18.91 9.22
N LEU A 9 -20.85 -20.07 8.57
CA LEU A 9 -19.65 -20.47 7.82
C LEU A 9 -19.46 -19.64 6.54
N ALA A 10 -20.55 -19.22 5.89
CA ALA A 10 -20.50 -18.34 4.73
C ALA A 10 -20.04 -16.91 5.08
N ALA A 11 -20.38 -16.41 6.27
CA ALA A 11 -19.94 -15.09 6.74
C ALA A 11 -18.42 -15.05 7.00
N ALA A 12 -17.82 -16.15 7.46
CA ALA A 12 -16.36 -16.26 7.62
C ALA A 12 -15.63 -16.27 6.27
N ALA A 13 -16.25 -16.81 5.21
CA ALA A 13 -15.70 -16.77 3.85
C ALA A 13 -15.80 -15.37 3.20
N LEU A 14 -16.72 -14.51 3.65
CA LEU A 14 -16.80 -13.10 3.24
C LEU A 14 -15.83 -12.18 3.99
N ALA A 15 -15.21 -12.65 5.09
CA ALA A 15 -13.95 -12.11 5.59
C ALA A 15 -12.73 -12.62 4.78
N GLY A 16 -12.99 -13.29 3.66
CA GLY A 16 -12.00 -13.77 2.71
C GLY A 16 -11.27 -12.60 2.04
N CYS A 17 -9.95 -12.66 2.17
CA CYS A 17 -8.96 -11.74 1.61
C CYS A 17 -8.77 -10.42 2.36
N ALA A 18 -8.55 -10.46 3.68
CA ALA A 18 -7.69 -9.44 4.29
C ALA A 18 -6.31 -9.56 3.61
N TYR A 19 -6.04 -8.72 2.60
CA TYR A 19 -4.78 -8.71 1.88
C TYR A 19 -3.66 -8.59 2.89
N GLN A 20 -2.85 -9.64 3.05
CA GLN A 20 -1.77 -9.64 4.02
C GLN A 20 -0.78 -8.56 3.60
N LYS A 21 -0.79 -7.44 4.34
CA LYS A 21 0.10 -6.31 4.07
C LYS A 21 1.54 -6.80 4.09
N THR A 22 2.31 -6.40 3.09
CA THR A 22 3.75 -6.68 3.09
C THR A 22 4.39 -5.99 4.29
N GLN A 23 5.52 -6.52 4.77
CA GLN A 23 6.26 -5.88 5.87
C GLN A 23 6.56 -4.41 5.55
N TYR A 24 6.92 -4.11 4.30
CA TYR A 24 7.12 -2.74 3.83
C TYR A 24 5.90 -1.84 4.07
N VAL A 25 4.69 -2.30 3.75
CA VAL A 25 3.46 -1.52 3.96
C VAL A 25 3.26 -1.24 5.44
N LEU A 26 3.48 -2.24 6.30
CA LEU A 26 3.39 -2.09 7.75
C LEU A 26 4.42 -1.09 8.27
N ASP A 27 5.65 -1.14 7.78
CA ASP A 27 6.72 -0.23 8.18
C ASP A 27 6.39 1.22 7.80
N VAL A 28 5.89 1.45 6.59
CA VAL A 28 5.49 2.79 6.11
C VAL A 28 4.33 3.36 6.94
N GLU A 29 3.32 2.53 7.23
CA GLU A 29 2.13 2.95 7.98
C GLU A 29 2.41 3.25 9.46
N ASN A 30 3.35 2.51 10.06
CA ASN A 30 3.70 2.61 11.48
C ASN A 30 4.91 3.50 11.76
N ALA A 31 5.69 3.90 10.75
CA ALA A 31 6.83 4.76 10.96
C ALA A 31 6.41 6.11 11.57
N PRO A 32 7.19 6.64 12.52
CA PRO A 32 6.84 7.89 13.21
C PRO A 32 6.76 9.06 12.22
N ILE A 33 5.91 10.03 12.55
CA ILE A 33 5.81 11.29 11.82
C ILE A 33 7.00 12.17 12.25
N PRO A 34 7.81 12.67 11.30
CA PRO A 34 8.88 13.61 11.64
C PRO A 34 8.30 14.87 12.28
N THR A 35 8.93 15.34 13.35
CA THR A 35 8.49 16.55 14.08
C THR A 35 9.17 17.82 13.58
N GLU A 36 10.34 17.69 12.95
CA GLU A 36 11.08 18.83 12.39
C GLU A 36 10.65 19.15 10.96
N PRO A 37 10.43 20.44 10.61
CA PRO A 37 10.00 20.83 9.26
C PRO A 37 10.95 20.37 8.14
N ALA A 38 12.26 20.40 8.38
CA ALA A 38 13.25 19.94 7.40
C ALA A 38 13.18 18.42 7.17
N ALA A 39 12.94 17.66 8.24
CA ALA A 39 12.76 16.22 8.16
C ALA A 39 11.44 15.85 7.47
N MET A 40 10.36 16.61 7.73
CA MET A 40 9.09 16.45 7.01
C MET A 40 9.26 16.70 5.50
N ALA A 41 9.91 17.80 5.10
CA ALA A 41 10.13 18.12 3.69
C ALA A 41 10.94 17.03 2.97
N THR A 42 11.98 16.52 3.64
CA THR A 42 12.81 15.42 3.13
C THR A 42 11.99 14.13 2.97
N GLU A 43 11.18 13.78 3.96
CA GLU A 43 10.34 12.60 3.93
C GLU A 43 9.24 12.70 2.86
N CYS A 44 8.63 13.89 2.67
CA CYS A 44 7.69 14.13 1.58
C CYS A 44 8.36 13.91 0.21
N ALA A 45 9.57 14.45 0.00
CA ALA A 45 10.32 14.24 -1.24
C ALA A 45 10.68 12.77 -1.48
N ARG A 46 11.05 12.04 -0.41
CA ARG A 46 11.32 10.60 -0.44
C ARG A 46 10.08 9.82 -0.87
N ILE A 47 8.92 10.10 -0.26
CA ILE A 47 7.64 9.44 -0.59
C ILE A 47 7.31 9.60 -2.07
N TYR A 48 7.36 10.82 -2.60
CA TYR A 48 7.06 11.04 -4.01
C TYR A 48 8.01 10.27 -4.93
N SER A 49 9.30 10.31 -4.63
CA SER A 49 10.32 9.59 -5.40
C SER A 49 10.11 8.08 -5.35
N GLU A 50 9.55 7.55 -4.26
CA GLU A 50 9.27 6.13 -4.10
C GLU A 50 8.02 5.70 -4.87
N ILE A 51 6.97 6.52 -4.90
CA ILE A 51 5.80 6.32 -5.77
C ILE A 51 6.25 6.31 -7.25
N ASP A 52 7.08 7.26 -7.66
CA ASP A 52 7.60 7.32 -9.03
C ASP A 52 8.40 6.06 -9.38
N ARG A 53 9.27 5.60 -8.48
CA ARG A 53 10.04 4.36 -8.66
C ARG A 53 9.15 3.13 -8.79
N ASN A 54 8.12 3.00 -7.95
CA ASN A 54 7.17 1.89 -8.03
C ASN A 54 6.42 1.89 -9.37
N ASN A 55 5.98 3.06 -9.83
CA ASN A 55 5.29 3.21 -11.11
C ASN A 55 6.21 2.89 -12.30
N GLN A 56 7.46 3.36 -12.27
CA GLN A 56 8.45 3.05 -13.29
C GLN A 56 8.84 1.56 -13.32
N ALA A 57 8.94 0.92 -12.15
CA ALA A 57 9.19 -0.52 -12.08
C ALA A 57 8.04 -1.30 -12.75
N MET A 58 6.79 -0.91 -12.49
CA MET A 58 5.64 -1.53 -13.15
C MET A 58 5.62 -1.30 -14.65
N ALA A 59 5.92 -0.07 -15.10
CA ALA A 59 6.02 0.24 -16.52
C ALA A 59 7.08 -0.63 -17.23
N ARG A 60 8.21 -0.89 -16.57
CA ARG A 60 9.24 -1.82 -17.07
C ARG A 60 8.71 -3.24 -17.18
N ASN A 61 8.04 -3.75 -16.15
CA ASN A 61 7.44 -5.10 -16.18
C ASN A 61 6.43 -5.28 -17.34
N TYR A 62 5.73 -4.20 -17.73
CA TYR A 62 4.86 -4.23 -18.91
C TYR A 62 5.65 -4.27 -20.22
N GLN A 63 6.78 -3.57 -20.30
CA GLN A 63 7.62 -3.47 -21.50
C GLN A 63 8.43 -4.74 -21.77
N ASP A 64 8.96 -5.37 -20.74
CA ASP A 64 9.78 -6.58 -20.84
C ASP A 64 8.96 -7.88 -20.82
N GLY A 65 7.63 -7.78 -20.64
CA GLY A 65 6.72 -8.92 -20.58
C GLY A 65 6.76 -9.70 -19.26
N SER A 66 7.47 -9.21 -18.22
CA SER A 66 7.52 -9.84 -16.90
C SER A 66 6.33 -9.49 -16.01
N PHE A 67 5.29 -8.87 -16.56
CA PHE A 67 4.10 -8.43 -15.84
C PHE A 67 3.42 -9.60 -15.12
N THR A 68 3.06 -9.37 -13.86
CA THR A 68 2.17 -10.25 -13.11
C THR A 68 1.15 -9.44 -12.33
N MET A 69 -0.05 -9.99 -12.17
CA MET A 69 -1.07 -9.39 -11.30
C MET A 69 -0.57 -9.27 -9.85
N LYS A 70 0.29 -10.18 -9.40
CA LYS A 70 0.92 -10.09 -8.07
C LYS A 70 1.77 -8.82 -7.95
N ALA A 71 2.62 -8.53 -8.93
CA ALA A 71 3.44 -7.33 -8.93
C ALA A 71 2.58 -6.05 -8.96
N GLN A 72 1.48 -6.05 -9.72
CA GLN A 72 0.53 -4.93 -9.75
C GLN A 72 -0.07 -4.68 -8.37
N HIS A 73 -0.63 -5.70 -7.72
CA HIS A 73 -1.22 -5.55 -6.38
C HIS A 73 -0.17 -5.10 -5.34
N GLU A 74 1.05 -5.62 -5.43
CA GLU A 74 2.13 -5.19 -4.55
C GLU A 74 2.45 -3.70 -4.75
N LYS A 75 2.59 -3.25 -6.01
CA LYS A 75 2.79 -1.84 -6.34
C LYS A 75 1.65 -0.96 -5.84
N ASP A 76 0.39 -1.38 -6.04
CA ASP A 76 -0.79 -0.63 -5.59
C ASP A 76 -0.81 -0.50 -4.06
N SER A 77 -0.57 -1.59 -3.33
CA SER A 77 -0.53 -1.57 -1.86
C SER A 77 0.59 -0.68 -1.31
N ARG A 78 1.77 -0.68 -1.94
CA ARG A 78 2.89 0.19 -1.57
C ARG A 78 2.55 1.67 -1.81
N ASN A 79 1.97 1.98 -2.96
CA ASN A 79 1.60 3.36 -3.31
C ASN A 79 0.45 3.90 -2.46
N GLU A 80 -0.50 3.04 -2.08
CA GLU A 80 -1.56 3.38 -1.13
C GLU A 80 -0.97 3.74 0.24
N ALA A 81 -0.10 2.90 0.80
CA ALA A 81 0.57 3.15 2.08
C ALA A 81 1.35 4.47 2.06
N LEU A 82 2.10 4.71 0.99
CA LEU A 82 2.83 5.96 0.77
C LEU A 82 1.91 7.17 0.66
N SER A 83 0.76 7.03 -0.02
CA SER A 83 -0.24 8.09 -0.16
C SER A 83 -0.92 8.43 1.16
N ILE A 84 -1.22 7.43 1.99
CA ILE A 84 -1.75 7.62 3.34
C ILE A 84 -0.72 8.34 4.20
N ARG A 85 0.55 7.91 4.17
CA ARG A 85 1.64 8.56 4.92
C ARG A 85 1.82 10.01 4.51
N ARG A 86 1.83 10.29 3.20
CA ARG A 86 1.85 11.65 2.64
C ARG A 86 0.74 12.52 3.21
N LEU A 87 -0.49 12.01 3.25
CA LEU A 87 -1.65 12.72 3.80
C LEU A 87 -1.51 12.96 5.31
N LYS A 88 -1.09 11.96 6.09
CA LYS A 88 -0.87 12.09 7.54
C LYS A 88 0.16 13.16 7.88
N MET A 89 1.20 13.30 7.06
CA MET A 89 2.24 14.32 7.23
C MET A 89 1.87 15.66 6.60
N GLY A 90 0.72 15.79 5.92
CA GLY A 90 0.33 17.05 5.28
C GLY A 90 1.32 17.52 4.20
N CYS A 91 1.93 16.60 3.45
CA CYS A 91 2.83 16.99 2.36
C CYS A 91 2.11 17.86 1.32
N PRO A 92 2.76 18.91 0.79
CA PRO A 92 2.20 19.73 -0.28
C PRO A 92 1.98 18.87 -1.52
N GLN A 93 0.85 19.04 -2.22
CA GLN A 93 0.65 18.36 -3.51
C GLN A 93 1.74 18.78 -4.51
N ARG A 94 2.17 17.81 -5.31
CA ARG A 94 3.11 18.04 -6.41
C ARG A 94 2.39 18.62 -7.62
#